data_AF-A0A1G9MZ59-F1
#
_entry.id   AF-A0A1G9MZ59-F1
#
_cell.length_a   1.000
_cell.length_b   1.000
_cell.length_c   1.000
_cell.angle_alpha   90.00
_cell.angle_beta   90.00
_cell.angle_gamma   90.00
#
_symmetry.space_group_name_H-M   'P 1'
#
loop_
_entity.id
_entity.type
_entity.pdbx_description
1 polymer ?
#
loop_
_entity_poly.entity_id
_entity_poly.type
_entity_poly.pdbx_seq_one_letter_code
_entity_poly.pdbx_strand_id
1 'polypeptide(L)' 'MKGNIAGREINYLQESIAEKRRQMIQAANQNGLSSIITLKISQELDGLLNQYTQIRQAIK' A
#
# COMPACT_ATOMS: atom_id res chain seq x y z
N MET A 1 -8.01 -14.18 21.55
CA MET A 1 -7.80 -12.71 21.49
C MET A 1 -6.94 -12.24 20.30
N LYS A 2 -6.05 -13.04 19.68
CA LYS A 2 -5.17 -12.57 18.57
C LYS A 2 -5.87 -12.28 17.23
N GLY A 3 -7.01 -12.90 16.92
CA GLY A 3 -7.72 -12.71 15.64
C GLY A 3 -8.33 -11.33 15.40
N ASN A 4 -8.61 -10.54 16.46
CA ASN A 4 -9.23 -9.21 16.34
C ASN A 4 -8.20 -8.12 16.00
N ILE A 5 -6.93 -8.31 16.38
CA ILE A 5 -5.85 -7.34 16.12
C ILE A 5 -5.37 -7.44 14.67
N ALA A 6 -5.11 -8.66 14.19
CA ALA A 6 -4.67 -8.92 12.82
C ALA A 6 -5.71 -8.46 11.77
N GLY A 7 -7.01 -8.62 12.07
CA GLY A 7 -8.07 -8.12 11.19
C GLY A 7 -8.09 -6.59 11.07
N ARG A 8 -7.85 -5.87 12.17
CA ARG A 8 -7.75 -4.40 12.15
C ARG A 8 -6.52 -3.91 11.40
N GLU A 9 -5.38 -4.58 11.60
CA GLU A 9 -4.14 -4.26 10.90
C GLU A 9 -4.27 -4.45 9.39
N ILE A 10 -4.91 -5.55 8.96
CA ILE A 10 -5.23 -5.80 7.54
C ILE A 10 -6.09 -4.68 6.95
N ASN A 11 -7.16 -4.27 7.66
CA ASN A 11 -8.06 -3.22 7.16
C ASN A 11 -7.33 -1.88 7.01
N TYR A 12 -6.55 -1.49 8.02
CA TYR A 12 -5.73 -0.27 7.97
C TYR A 12 -4.75 -0.29 6.80
N LEU A 13 -4.13 -1.44 6.54
CA LEU A 13 -3.19 -1.59 5.45
C LEU A 13 -3.88 -1.52 4.08
N GLN A 14 -5.09 -2.06 3.94
CA GLN A 14 -5.90 -1.93 2.73
C GLN A 14 -6.27 -0.47 2.44
N GLU A 15 -6.68 0.27 3.46
CA GLU A 15 -6.97 1.70 3.35
C GLU A 15 -5.72 2.48 2.91
N SER A 16 -4.57 2.19 3.53
CA SER A 16 -3.28 2.81 3.20
C SER A 16 -2.84 2.51 1.76
N ILE A 17 -3.01 1.26 1.30
CA ILE A 17 -2.75 0.85 -0.09
C ILE A 17 -3.65 1.63 -1.06
N ALA A 18 -4.95 1.73 -0.75
CA ALA A 18 -5.89 2.42 -1.61
C ALA A 18 -5.57 3.91 -1.74
N GLU A 19 -5.24 4.57 -0.63
CA GLU A 19 -4.83 5.97 -0.61
C GLU A 19 -3.52 6.18 -1.37
N LYS A 20 -2.49 5.38 -1.10
CA LYS A 20 -1.20 5.50 -1.77
C LYS A 20 -1.31 5.25 -3.29
N ARG A 21 -2.19 4.34 -3.71
CA ARG A 21 -2.50 4.12 -5.14
C ARG A 21 -3.14 5.35 -5.78
N ARG A 22 -4.08 6.02 -5.09
CA ARG A 22 -4.66 7.29 -5.60
C ARG A 22 -3.58 8.36 -5.78
N GLN A 23 -2.70 8.53 -4.79
CA GLN A 23 -1.57 9.45 -4.86
C GLN A 23 -0.65 9.14 -6.05
N MET A 24 -0.35 7.86 -6.29
CA MET A 24 0.50 7.44 -7.41
C MET A 24 -0.12 7.80 -8.76
N ILE A 25 -1.41 7.52 -8.93
CA ILE A 25 -2.15 7.84 -10.16
C ILE A 25 -2.17 9.35 -10.39
N GLN A 26 -2.44 10.12 -9.34
CA GLN A 26 -2.41 11.59 -9.42
C GLN A 26 -1.02 12.10 -9.81
N ALA A 27 0.04 11.61 -9.15
CA ALA A 27 1.41 12.01 -9.46
C ALA A 27 1.82 11.61 -10.88
N ALA A 28 1.42 10.43 -11.36
CA ALA A 28 1.65 9.98 -12.73
C ALA A 28 0.96 10.89 -13.75
N ASN A 29 -0.29 11.29 -13.49
CA ASN A 29 -1.04 12.20 -14.35
C ASN A 29 -0.44 13.62 -14.38
N GLN A 30 0.13 14.08 -13.26
CA GLN A 30 0.68 15.44 -13.14
C GLN A 30 2.13 15.54 -13.61
N ASN A 31 2.96 14.54 -13.32
CA ASN A 31 4.42 14.61 -13.47
C ASN A 31 4.96 13.57 -14.46
N GLY A 32 4.14 12.62 -14.90
CA GLY A 32 4.55 11.46 -15.68
C GLY A 32 4.99 10.27 -14.82
N LEU A 33 4.97 9.08 -15.44
CA LEU A 33 5.28 7.81 -14.78
C LEU A 33 6.74 7.70 -14.33
N SER A 34 7.66 8.25 -15.11
CA SER A 34 9.10 8.21 -14.82
C SER A 34 9.57 9.33 -13.90
N SER A 35 8.66 10.20 -13.42
CA SER A 35 9.04 11.25 -12.49
C SER A 35 9.54 10.65 -11.17
N ILE A 36 10.53 11.30 -10.56
CA ILE A 36 11.05 10.88 -9.25
C ILE A 36 9.93 10.83 -8.21
N ILE A 37 8.94 11.73 -8.30
CA ILE A 37 7.78 11.77 -7.41
C ILE A 37 6.94 10.51 -7.57
N THR A 38 6.54 10.18 -8.80
CA THR A 38 5.75 8.97 -9.08
C THR A 38 6.50 7.69 -8.69
N LEU A 39 7.80 7.63 -8.98
CA LEU A 39 8.65 6.48 -8.62
C LEU A 39 8.75 6.29 -7.09
N LYS A 40 8.92 7.37 -6.33
CA LYS A 40 8.93 7.30 -4.85
C LYS A 40 7.61 6.77 -4.31
N ILE A 41 6.49 7.29 -4.81
CA ILE A 41 5.16 6.83 -4.39
C ILE A 41 4.93 5.36 -4.76
N SER A 42 5.41 4.91 -5.93
CA SER A 42 5.37 3.50 -6.33
C SER A 42 6.13 2.60 -5.35
N GLN A 43 7.34 3.01 -4.93
CA GLN A 43 8.15 2.24 -3.98
C GLN A 43 7.48 2.14 -2.59
N GLU A 44 6.85 3.22 -2.13
CA GLU A 44 6.06 3.20 -0.90
C GLU A 44 4.85 2.26 -1.02
N LEU A 45 4.15 2.29 -2.15
CA LEU A 45 3.02 1.41 -2.42
C LEU A 45 3.44 -0.07 -2.44
N ASP A 46 4.57 -0.38 -3.07
CA ASP A 46 5.13 -1.74 -3.10
C ASP A 46 5.47 -2.23 -1.68
N GLY A 47 6.00 -1.37 -0.83
CA GLY A 47 6.24 -1.66 0.59
C GLY A 47 4.96 -2.08 1.32
N LEU A 48 3.87 -1.34 1.12
CA LEU A 48 2.56 -1.66 1.73
C LEU A 48 1.99 -2.98 1.20
N LEU A 49 2.09 -3.23 -0.11
CA LEU A 49 1.64 -4.47 -0.74
C LEU A 49 2.41 -5.69 -0.22
N ASN A 50 3.72 -5.55 0.00
CA ASN A 50 4.56 -6.59 0.57
C ASN A 50 4.15 -6.91 2.01
N GLN A 51 3.93 -5.89 2.86
CA GLN A 51 3.43 -6.08 4.22
C GLN A 51 2.07 -6.80 4.23
N TYR A 52 1.17 -6.41 3.33
CA TYR A 52 -0.16 -7.03 3.24
C TYR A 52 -0.06 -8.50 2.88
N THR A 53 0.79 -8.81 1.90
CA THR A 53 1.05 -10.17 1.46
C THR A 53 1.63 -11.01 2.58
N GLN A 54 2.60 -10.50 3.34
CA GLN A 54 3.22 -11.19 4.47
C GLN A 54 2.21 -11.49 5.58
N ILE A 55 1.42 -10.50 6.01
CA ILE A 55 0.41 -10.67 7.05
C ILE A 55 -0.64 -11.70 6.59
N ARG A 56 -1.10 -11.61 5.34
CA ARG A 56 -2.08 -12.55 4.79
C ARG A 56 -1.54 -13.98 4.72
N GLN A 57 -0.25 -14.16 4.43
CA GLN A 57 0.40 -15.48 4.43
C GLN A 57 0.56 -16.03 5.85
N ALA A 58 0.83 -15.19 6.85
CA ALA A 58 1.00 -15.61 8.24
C ALA A 58 -0.31 -16.03 8.94
N ILE A 59 -1.46 -15.61 8.42
CA ILE A 59 -2.80 -15.94 8.96
C ILE A 59 -3.44 -17.14 8.25
N LYS A 60 -2.89 -17.52 7.09
CA LYS A 60 -3.38 -18.64 6.28
C LYS A 60 -2.91 -19.97 6.86
#